data_AF-A0A7W4IS75-F1
#
_entry.id   AF-A0A7W4IS75-F1
#
_cell.length_a   1.000
_cell.length_b   1.000
_cell.length_c   1.000
_cell.angle_alpha   90.00
_cell.angle_beta   90.00
_cell.angle_gamma   90.00
#
_symmetry.space_group_name_H-M   'P 1'
#
loop_
_entity.id
_entity.type
_entity.pdbx_description
1 polymer ?
#
loop_
_entity_poly.entity_id
_entity_poly.type
_entity_poly.pdbx_seq_one_letter_code
_entity_poly.pdbx_strand_id
1 'polypeptide(L)'
;MRKNNHNPEPKNFDVELYHDQLGRLGSGVLSFGGNQWACVNLLISDNALELRADDAKFDLVKAVTNEGSTFCLCDCKVNGIALYADYVIDGDLKEAAVDSISVRYSDVSEWFLHWRTVDGSVGKTLSWTRIPKDINVSVETDNEHFDLRSAYCSSHSQLGEDLVLHEHVEFIFSARASKFSLADVKAKTHELSCLLSILLAYPATIISIIVSQGPGRSYRIYFPTFERPQRTKDDSSFWVRCFIQQPALDGRWQSIFDHYYQSKYRKVCWVRLSGMQRYEGFWEYKALGYVSLLESYLNIRFDKVSFSESLPPSSRKLRKFRQDLAKELPTILSNERDKIVELANKSFSSNKFNLEDKYKLALKETDADITKIINLSEEEFSLIKKVRNRVAHGDDHGLKQEQFPVVIRAESKIALLLTYWAFLDFGLTTQEFITCLEKTHSKLKLAAMIDKVHMDRVTGSADFFSVTIEELQLLKGAKGLRVHGCCIEDDLGNITFSEEYTKMYKDWIHDPTKTSNIHDPERIFGVSKNRARFVNQGYFECEEDNFRVHCMWIIK
;
A
#
# COMPACT_ATOMS: atom_id res chain seq x y z
N MET A 1 16.04 19.46 26.55
CA MET A 1 15.22 19.13 25.36
C MET A 1 15.94 19.63 24.11
N ARG A 2 16.53 18.73 23.31
CA ARG A 2 17.17 19.08 22.03
C ARG A 2 16.10 19.20 20.94
N LYS A 3 16.26 20.17 20.03
CA LYS A 3 15.37 20.47 18.90
C LYS A 3 14.91 19.20 18.16
N ASN A 4 13.62 19.13 17.85
CA ASN A 4 13.00 18.14 16.98
C ASN A 4 13.51 18.30 15.53
N ASN A 5 14.73 17.81 15.24
CA ASN A 5 15.20 17.63 13.87
C ASN A 5 14.47 16.41 13.28
N HIS A 6 13.30 16.64 12.69
CA HIS A 6 12.44 15.64 12.07
C HIS A 6 12.85 15.26 10.63
N ASN A 7 14.10 15.53 10.23
CA ASN A 7 14.68 15.02 8.99
C ASN A 7 15.89 14.15 9.33
N PRO A 8 16.09 13.00 8.65
CA PRO A 8 17.34 12.28 8.74
C PRO A 8 18.33 13.02 7.86
N GLU A 9 18.77 14.22 8.24
CA GLU A 9 19.88 14.83 7.51
C GLU A 9 21.13 13.97 7.69
N PRO A 10 22.00 13.87 6.67
CA PRO A 10 23.31 13.26 6.84
C PRO A 10 24.04 13.94 8.00
N LYS A 11 24.46 13.14 8.98
CA LYS A 11 25.25 13.59 10.12
C LYS A 11 26.68 13.12 9.91
N ASN A 12 27.63 14.00 10.22
CA ASN A 12 29.06 13.72 10.15
C ASN A 12 29.71 14.09 11.48
N PHE A 13 30.55 13.20 12.00
CA PHE A 13 31.28 13.40 13.24
C PHE A 13 32.71 12.89 13.10
N ASP A 14 33.68 13.68 13.55
CA ASP A 14 35.04 13.18 13.77
C ASP A 14 35.02 12.27 15.01
N VAL A 15 35.51 11.04 14.84
CA VAL A 15 35.44 9.99 15.87
C VAL A 15 36.75 9.22 16.00
N GLU A 16 36.96 8.72 17.21
CA GLU A 16 37.96 7.71 17.51
C GLU A 16 37.26 6.37 17.83
N LEU A 17 37.75 5.29 17.24
CA LEU A 17 37.16 3.97 17.26
C LEU A 17 37.83 3.08 18.31
N TYR A 18 37.00 2.34 19.05
CA TYR A 18 37.42 1.43 20.11
C TYR A 18 36.66 0.11 20.03
N HIS A 19 37.35 -0.98 20.31
CA HIS A 19 36.79 -2.32 20.46
C HIS A 19 37.14 -2.87 21.84
N ASP A 20 36.20 -3.53 22.50
CA ASP A 20 36.36 -3.93 23.90
C ASP A 20 37.55 -4.88 24.12
N GLN A 21 37.90 -5.71 23.12
CA GLN A 21 39.01 -6.67 23.22
C GLN A 21 40.31 -6.20 22.58
N LEU A 22 40.22 -5.37 21.53
CA LEU A 22 41.38 -4.98 20.71
C LEU A 22 41.88 -3.57 21.07
N GLY A 23 41.11 -2.82 21.86
CA GLY A 23 41.42 -1.45 22.23
C GLY A 23 41.17 -0.48 21.07
N ARG A 24 42.09 0.46 20.88
CA ARG A 24 41.95 1.55 19.91
C ARG A 24 42.11 1.02 18.48
N LEU A 25 41.05 1.16 17.67
CA LEU A 25 41.02 0.76 16.26
C LEU A 25 41.36 1.90 15.29
N GLY A 26 41.57 3.13 15.75
CA GLY A 26 41.98 4.27 14.90
C GLY A 26 40.93 5.39 14.85
N SER A 27 41.09 6.34 13.94
CA SER A 27 40.27 7.55 13.85
C SER A 27 39.75 7.81 12.44
N GLY A 28 38.62 8.53 12.34
CA GLY A 28 37.96 8.80 11.06
C GLY A 28 36.73 9.69 11.18
N VAL A 29 36.02 9.83 10.05
CA VAL A 29 34.76 10.58 9.98
C VAL A 29 33.60 9.61 9.89
N LEU A 30 32.77 9.55 10.94
CA LEU A 30 31.52 8.80 10.99
C LEU A 30 30.43 9.58 10.26
N SER A 31 29.87 9.00 9.21
CA SER A 31 28.72 9.49 8.46
C SER A 31 27.53 8.53 8.56
N PHE A 32 26.35 9.06 8.91
CA PHE A 32 25.09 8.29 8.94
C PHE A 32 23.86 9.19 8.84
N GLY A 33 22.69 8.62 8.56
CA GLY A 33 21.47 9.38 8.28
C GLY A 33 21.24 9.56 6.78
N GLY A 34 20.20 10.30 6.37
CA GLY A 34 19.88 10.53 4.96
C GLY A 34 19.52 9.26 4.17
N ASN A 35 19.09 8.19 4.84
CA ASN A 35 18.94 6.85 4.27
C ASN A 35 20.23 6.28 3.63
N GLN A 36 21.40 6.76 4.05
CA GLN A 36 22.68 6.21 3.67
C GLN A 36 23.14 5.16 4.68
N TRP A 37 23.90 4.17 4.21
CA TRP A 37 24.60 3.25 5.10
C TRP A 37 25.57 4.02 5.99
N ALA A 38 25.60 3.64 7.27
CA ALA A 38 26.54 4.22 8.20
C ALA A 38 27.96 3.77 7.83
N CYS A 39 28.88 4.72 7.81
CA CYS A 39 30.25 4.50 7.38
C CYS A 39 31.20 5.35 8.23
N VAL A 40 32.35 4.79 8.59
CA VAL A 40 33.48 5.56 9.09
C VAL A 40 34.57 5.52 8.04
N ASN A 41 34.90 6.69 7.49
CA ASN A 41 36.06 6.83 6.61
C ASN A 41 37.31 7.03 7.48
N LEU A 42 38.17 6.03 7.52
CA LEU A 42 39.36 5.99 8.36
C LEU A 42 40.46 6.90 7.80
N LEU A 43 41.22 7.54 8.69
CA LEU A 43 42.41 8.30 8.31
C LEU A 43 43.55 7.36 7.95
N ILE A 44 44.16 7.58 6.78
CA ILE A 44 45.28 6.77 6.26
C ILE A 44 46.49 6.75 7.21
N SER A 45 46.64 7.79 8.03
CA SER A 45 47.71 7.95 9.01
C SER A 45 47.59 7.06 10.25
N ASP A 46 46.43 6.45 10.50
CA ASP A 46 46.23 5.57 11.67
C ASP A 46 46.57 4.11 11.32
N ASN A 47 47.55 3.55 12.05
CA ASN A 47 48.10 2.20 11.82
C ASN A 47 47.28 1.11 12.54
N ALA A 48 45.98 1.02 12.24
CA ALA A 48 45.17 -0.08 12.75
C ALA A 48 45.30 -1.31 11.85
N LEU A 49 46.29 -2.16 12.16
CA LEU A 49 46.56 -3.41 11.42
C LEU A 49 45.33 -4.34 11.35
N GLU A 50 44.51 -4.34 12.41
CA GLU A 50 43.32 -5.19 12.54
C GLU A 50 42.18 -4.78 11.60
N LEU A 51 42.13 -3.52 11.19
CA LEU A 51 41.20 -2.99 10.18
C LEU A 51 41.72 -3.13 8.75
N ARG A 52 42.89 -3.75 8.51
CA ARG A 52 43.45 -3.94 7.16
C ARG A 52 43.34 -5.37 6.65
N ALA A 53 42.76 -6.28 7.43
CA ALA A 53 42.34 -7.57 6.91
C ALA A 53 41.06 -7.36 6.09
N ASP A 54 41.14 -7.62 4.78
CA ASP A 54 39.94 -7.64 3.92
C ASP A 54 38.87 -8.55 4.55
N ASP A 55 37.63 -8.07 4.58
CA ASP A 55 36.47 -8.73 5.19
C ASP A 55 36.46 -8.89 6.73
N ALA A 56 37.25 -8.11 7.48
CA ALA A 56 37.13 -8.07 8.95
C ALA A 56 35.71 -7.67 9.40
N LYS A 57 35.19 -8.39 10.41
CA LYS A 57 33.85 -8.18 10.97
C LYS A 57 33.93 -7.94 12.47
N PHE A 58 33.14 -7.00 12.95
CA PHE A 58 33.05 -6.67 14.37
C PHE A 58 31.59 -6.57 14.77
N ASP A 59 31.19 -7.24 15.84
CA ASP A 59 29.79 -7.18 16.31
C ASP A 59 29.46 -5.79 16.88
N LEU A 60 30.43 -5.15 17.55
CA LEU A 60 30.27 -3.86 18.19
C LEU A 60 31.58 -3.05 18.18
N VAL A 61 31.53 -1.82 17.69
CA VAL A 61 32.63 -0.84 17.74
C VAL A 61 32.12 0.45 18.36
N LYS A 62 32.83 1.00 19.33
CA LYS A 62 32.51 2.29 19.95
C LYS A 62 33.20 3.41 19.18
N ALA A 63 32.45 4.43 18.80
CA ALA A 63 32.95 5.64 18.15
C ALA A 63 32.75 6.82 19.10
N VAL A 64 33.84 7.43 19.55
CA VAL A 64 33.83 8.53 20.53
C VAL A 64 34.21 9.83 19.83
N THR A 65 33.36 10.85 19.94
CA THR A 65 33.64 12.17 19.37
C THR A 65 34.61 12.95 20.25
N ASN A 66 35.24 13.98 19.68
CA ASN A 66 36.09 14.92 20.44
C ASN A 66 35.35 15.61 21.61
N GLU A 67 34.02 15.72 21.53
CA GLU A 67 33.17 16.28 22.58
C GLU A 67 32.77 15.25 23.66
N GLY A 68 33.24 14.01 23.55
CA GLY A 68 32.93 12.91 24.47
C GLY A 68 31.58 12.24 24.22
N SER A 69 30.89 12.56 23.12
CA SER A 69 29.68 11.81 22.74
C SER A 69 30.08 10.43 22.22
N THR A 70 29.35 9.39 22.61
CA THR A 70 29.66 8.00 22.24
C THR A 70 28.56 7.43 21.34
N PHE A 71 28.96 6.80 20.26
CA PHE A 71 28.11 6.00 19.39
C PHE A 71 28.55 4.54 19.40
N CYS A 72 27.58 3.62 19.41
CA CYS A 72 27.84 2.20 19.20
C CYS A 72 27.50 1.83 17.74
N LEU A 73 28.51 1.42 16.99
CA LEU A 73 28.40 0.88 15.63
C LEU A 73 28.26 -0.64 15.74
N CYS A 74 27.21 -1.21 15.19
CA CYS A 74 26.94 -2.65 15.32
C CYS A 74 26.97 -3.36 13.97
N ASP A 75 27.30 -4.65 13.99
CA ASP A 75 27.42 -5.53 12.82
C ASP A 75 28.33 -4.91 11.73
N CYS A 76 29.52 -4.48 12.14
CA CYS A 76 30.44 -3.74 11.30
C CYS A 76 31.21 -4.65 10.33
N LYS A 77 31.46 -4.12 9.13
CA LYS A 77 32.29 -4.75 8.09
C LYS A 77 33.29 -3.76 7.54
N VAL A 78 34.53 -4.19 7.43
CA VAL A 78 35.60 -3.39 6.84
C VAL A 78 35.70 -3.64 5.34
N ASN A 79 35.87 -2.57 4.57
CA ASN A 79 36.22 -2.63 3.17
C ASN A 79 37.21 -1.50 2.84
N GLY A 80 38.49 -1.86 2.66
CA GLY A 80 39.57 -0.90 2.44
C GLY A 80 39.73 0.06 3.63
N ILE A 81 39.53 1.36 3.38
CA ILE A 81 39.65 2.41 4.41
C ILE A 81 38.30 2.79 5.05
N ALA A 82 37.24 2.01 4.80
CA ALA A 82 35.91 2.28 5.30
C ALA A 82 35.43 1.16 6.23
N LEU A 83 34.89 1.54 7.39
CA LEU A 83 34.15 0.66 8.28
C LEU A 83 32.65 0.94 8.10
N TYR A 84 31.91 -0.01 7.54
CA TYR A 84 30.46 0.07 7.40
C TYR A 84 29.78 -0.55 8.61
N ALA A 85 28.69 0.05 9.06
CA ALA A 85 27.86 -0.50 10.13
C ALA A 85 26.41 -0.64 9.68
N ASP A 86 25.77 -1.76 10.03
CA ASP A 86 24.35 -1.94 9.73
C ASP A 86 23.48 -1.09 10.67
N TYR A 87 23.99 -0.77 11.86
CA TYR A 87 23.30 0.02 12.89
C TYR A 87 24.22 1.03 13.56
N VAL A 88 23.69 2.22 13.86
CA VAL A 88 24.31 3.22 14.74
C VAL A 88 23.40 3.50 15.91
N ILE A 89 23.92 3.39 17.12
CA ILE A 89 23.21 3.67 18.36
C ILE A 89 23.82 4.93 18.99
N ASP A 90 22.97 5.91 19.29
CA ASP A 90 23.34 7.13 20.00
C ASP A 90 23.41 6.83 21.51
N GLY A 91 24.61 6.45 21.95
CA GLY A 91 24.96 6.11 23.33
C GLY A 91 25.80 4.84 23.44
N ASP A 92 26.23 4.56 24.67
CA ASP A 92 27.04 3.38 25.02
C ASP A 92 26.13 2.21 25.42
N LEU A 93 25.99 1.26 24.50
CA LEU A 93 25.21 0.04 24.67
C LEU A 93 26.09 -1.02 25.35
N LYS A 94 25.58 -1.65 26.42
CA LYS A 94 26.37 -2.66 27.18
C LYS A 94 26.36 -4.06 26.53
N GLU A 95 25.28 -4.37 25.84
CA GLU A 95 25.02 -5.66 25.20
C GLU A 95 24.17 -5.39 23.95
N ALA A 96 24.35 -6.16 22.87
CA ALA A 96 23.59 -6.03 21.62
C ALA A 96 22.17 -6.60 21.71
N ALA A 97 21.46 -6.31 22.81
CA ALA A 97 20.10 -6.80 23.09
C ALA A 97 19.26 -5.73 23.81
N VAL A 98 17.98 -5.64 23.49
CA VAL A 98 17.07 -4.58 23.97
C VAL A 98 15.75 -5.14 24.49
N ASP A 99 15.16 -4.50 25.50
CA ASP A 99 13.92 -4.98 26.14
C ASP A 99 12.67 -4.53 25.37
N SER A 100 12.72 -3.33 24.78
CA SER A 100 11.61 -2.77 24.00
C SER A 100 12.08 -1.91 22.84
N ILE A 101 11.21 -1.80 21.84
CA ILE A 101 11.41 -1.00 20.63
C ILE A 101 10.24 -0.04 20.51
N SER A 102 10.48 1.26 20.65
CA SER A 102 9.52 2.30 20.29
C SER A 102 9.84 2.83 18.89
N VAL A 103 8.84 2.85 18.01
CA VAL A 103 8.97 3.36 16.65
C VAL A 103 7.88 4.37 16.33
N ARG A 104 8.27 5.42 15.62
CA ARG A 104 7.36 6.42 15.05
C ARG A 104 7.41 6.35 13.53
N TYR A 105 6.24 6.41 12.90
CA TYR A 105 6.10 6.46 11.44
C TYR A 105 5.61 7.82 10.96
N SER A 106 6.03 8.20 9.76
CA SER A 106 5.57 9.40 9.08
C SER A 106 4.12 9.27 8.66
N ASP A 107 3.36 10.35 8.87
CA ASP A 107 1.97 10.51 8.40
C ASP A 107 0.95 9.55 9.05
N VAL A 108 1.40 8.43 9.63
CA VAL A 108 0.58 7.49 10.40
C VAL A 108 -0.06 8.17 11.63
N SER A 109 0.65 9.05 12.34
CA SER A 109 0.05 9.76 13.47
C SER A 109 -1.11 10.67 13.05
N GLU A 110 -1.01 11.32 11.89
CA GLU A 110 -2.09 12.15 11.35
C GLU A 110 -3.30 11.31 10.97
N TRP A 111 -3.09 10.18 10.30
CA TRP A 111 -4.16 9.23 9.99
C TRP A 111 -4.79 8.63 11.26
N PHE A 112 -3.97 8.21 12.22
CA PHE A 112 -4.42 7.51 13.42
C PHE A 112 -5.26 8.44 14.31
N LEU A 113 -4.83 9.70 14.48
CA LEU A 113 -5.49 10.67 15.35
C LEU A 113 -6.55 11.52 14.63
N HIS A 114 -6.78 11.33 13.33
CA HIS A 114 -7.61 12.21 12.50
C HIS A 114 -9.01 12.48 13.08
N TRP A 115 -9.65 11.45 13.66
CA TRP A 115 -11.04 11.52 14.12
C TRP A 115 -11.20 12.09 15.54
N ARG A 116 -10.08 12.46 16.18
CA ARG A 116 -10.07 13.08 17.50
C ARG A 116 -10.57 14.52 17.38
N THR A 117 -11.40 14.92 18.32
CA THR A 117 -11.95 16.27 18.41
C THR A 117 -11.44 16.96 19.67
N VAL A 118 -11.52 18.30 19.70
CA VAL A 118 -11.16 19.11 20.87
C VAL A 118 -12.40 19.90 21.28
N ASP A 119 -12.86 19.65 22.50
CA ASP A 119 -13.96 20.37 23.14
C ASP A 119 -13.40 21.32 24.21
N GLY A 120 -13.99 22.51 24.32
CA GLY A 120 -13.64 23.48 25.35
C GLY A 120 -13.47 24.91 24.84
N SER A 121 -12.72 25.72 25.57
CA SER A 121 -12.44 27.11 25.20
C SER A 121 -10.96 27.40 25.33
N VAL A 122 -10.36 27.94 24.26
CA VAL A 122 -8.97 28.40 24.25
C VAL A 122 -8.77 29.42 25.38
N GLY A 123 -7.70 29.27 26.16
CA GLY A 123 -7.42 30.09 27.35
C GLY A 123 -8.12 29.63 28.65
N LYS A 124 -8.95 28.58 28.59
CA LYS A 124 -9.53 27.91 29.77
C LYS A 124 -9.08 26.45 29.82
N THR A 125 -9.97 25.55 29.41
CA THR A 125 -9.74 24.11 29.40
C THR A 125 -10.05 23.58 28.00
N LEU A 126 -9.14 22.78 27.48
CA LEU A 126 -9.33 21.98 26.27
C LEU A 126 -9.31 20.51 26.67
N SER A 127 -10.31 19.77 26.22
CA SER A 127 -10.46 18.34 26.43
C SER A 127 -10.54 17.66 25.08
N TRP A 128 -9.73 16.63 24.89
CA TRP A 128 -9.80 15.86 23.67
C TRP A 128 -10.85 14.76 23.80
N THR A 129 -11.68 14.64 22.77
CA THR A 129 -12.75 13.65 22.67
C THR A 129 -12.56 12.81 21.40
N ARG A 130 -13.30 11.70 21.28
CA ARG A 130 -13.17 10.73 20.17
C ARG A 130 -11.74 10.21 19.98
N ILE A 131 -11.08 9.92 21.10
CA ILE A 131 -9.73 9.36 21.10
C ILE A 131 -9.79 7.94 20.51
N PRO A 132 -8.97 7.62 19.49
CA PRO A 132 -8.84 6.26 18.96
C PRO A 132 -8.59 5.24 20.07
N LYS A 133 -9.09 4.00 19.91
CA LYS A 133 -8.73 2.93 20.84
C LYS A 133 -7.25 2.61 20.69
N ASP A 134 -6.57 2.45 21.83
CA ASP A 134 -5.18 2.01 21.82
C ASP A 134 -5.07 0.63 21.16
N ILE A 135 -4.05 0.48 20.33
CA ILE A 135 -3.55 -0.82 19.92
C ILE A 135 -2.93 -1.45 21.16
N ASN A 136 -3.37 -2.65 21.49
CA ASN A 136 -2.74 -3.49 22.50
C ASN A 136 -2.93 -4.92 22.02
N VAL A 137 -1.87 -5.51 21.49
CA VAL A 137 -1.90 -6.83 20.85
C VAL A 137 -0.76 -7.69 21.34
N SER A 138 -1.01 -8.99 21.35
CA SER A 138 -0.07 -10.01 21.78
C SER A 138 0.14 -11.00 20.65
N VAL A 139 1.37 -11.14 20.18
CA VAL A 139 1.71 -12.06 19.10
C VAL A 139 2.41 -13.27 19.69
N GLU A 140 1.86 -14.44 19.41
CA GLU A 140 2.39 -15.74 19.81
C GLU A 140 2.36 -16.67 18.60
N THR A 141 3.56 -16.98 18.10
CA THR A 141 3.80 -17.93 17.00
C THR A 141 4.94 -18.85 17.39
N ASP A 142 5.15 -19.95 16.66
CA ASP A 142 6.24 -20.90 16.96
C ASP A 142 7.63 -20.25 17.14
N ASN A 143 7.88 -19.10 16.51
CA ASN A 143 9.18 -18.43 16.52
C ASN A 143 9.17 -17.03 17.18
N GLU A 144 8.01 -16.43 17.46
CA GLU A 144 7.92 -15.01 17.82
C GLU A 144 6.90 -14.80 18.94
N HIS A 145 7.35 -14.16 20.03
CA HIS A 145 6.56 -13.91 21.24
C HIS A 145 6.78 -12.49 21.76
N PHE A 146 5.84 -11.58 21.50
CA PHE A 146 5.96 -10.19 21.91
C PHE A 146 4.60 -9.50 22.02
N ASP A 147 4.56 -8.38 22.74
CA ASP A 147 3.43 -7.47 22.77
C ASP A 147 3.72 -6.23 21.93
N LEU A 148 2.70 -5.68 21.29
CA LEU A 148 2.74 -4.37 20.64
C LEU A 148 1.63 -3.50 21.21
N ARG A 149 1.99 -2.27 21.62
CA ARG A 149 1.01 -1.25 22.00
C ARG A 149 1.22 0.07 21.28
N SER A 150 0.15 0.84 21.07
CA SER A 150 0.26 2.24 20.71
C SER A 150 0.32 3.11 21.96
N ALA A 151 1.10 4.18 21.92
CA ALA A 151 1.15 5.20 22.96
C ALA A 151 0.98 6.58 22.32
N TYR A 152 0.05 7.37 22.84
CA TYR A 152 -0.08 8.77 22.50
C TYR A 152 0.97 9.59 23.25
N CYS A 153 1.71 10.41 22.50
CA CYS A 153 2.73 11.30 23.02
C CYS A 153 2.34 12.73 22.68
N SER A 154 2.43 13.62 23.67
CA SER A 154 2.24 15.04 23.46
C SER A 154 3.29 15.88 24.17
N SER A 155 3.58 17.02 23.57
CA SER A 155 4.38 18.07 24.17
C SER A 155 3.85 19.41 23.67
N HIS A 156 4.30 20.49 24.28
CA HIS A 156 3.94 21.83 23.84
C HIS A 156 5.19 22.71 23.79
N SER A 157 5.14 23.70 22.91
CA SER A 157 6.12 24.77 22.86
C SER A 157 5.38 26.10 22.79
N GLN A 158 5.90 27.09 23.50
CA GLN A 158 5.38 28.45 23.42
C GLN A 158 6.24 29.27 22.45
N LEU A 159 5.60 29.90 21.47
CA LEU A 159 6.26 30.74 20.48
C LEU A 159 5.59 32.12 20.49
N GLY A 160 6.07 33.00 21.37
CA GLY A 160 5.39 34.26 21.66
C GLY A 160 4.07 34.03 22.41
N GLU A 161 2.97 34.52 21.85
CA GLU A 161 1.62 34.29 22.37
C GLU A 161 1.01 32.94 21.92
N ASP A 162 1.61 32.30 20.92
CA ASP A 162 1.10 31.04 20.38
C ASP A 162 1.54 29.85 21.24
N LEU A 163 0.55 29.03 21.64
CA LEU A 163 0.78 27.70 22.20
C LEU A 163 0.69 26.66 21.09
N VAL A 164 1.84 26.08 20.73
CA VAL A 164 1.91 25.02 19.72
C VAL A 164 1.95 23.66 20.42
N LEU A 165 0.97 22.81 20.11
CA LEU A 165 0.92 21.43 20.59
C LEU A 165 1.56 20.50 19.55
N HIS A 166 2.46 19.64 20.02
CA HIS A 166 3.11 18.61 19.21
C HIS A 166 2.59 17.26 19.66
N GLU A 167 1.84 16.59 18.80
CA GLU A 167 1.17 15.33 19.09
C GLU A 167 1.61 14.24 18.11
N HIS A 168 1.87 13.04 18.61
CA HIS A 168 2.16 11.88 17.78
C HIS A 168 1.79 10.57 18.46
N VAL A 169 1.85 9.49 17.69
CA VAL A 169 1.67 8.12 18.17
C VAL A 169 2.98 7.36 18.00
N GLU A 170 3.38 6.68 19.05
CA GLU A 170 4.48 5.72 19.05
C GLU A 170 3.94 4.29 19.15
N PHE A 171 4.62 3.36 18.47
CA PHE A 171 4.31 1.94 18.51
C PHE A 171 5.42 1.23 19.27
N ILE A 172 5.08 0.57 20.37
CA ILE A 172 6.02 0.04 21.35
C ILE A 172 5.91 -1.48 21.36
N PHE A 173 6.94 -2.15 20.85
CA PHE A 173 7.13 -3.58 20.99
C PHE A 173 7.79 -3.89 22.33
N SER A 174 7.25 -4.84 23.06
CA SER A 174 7.80 -5.33 24.32
C SER A 174 7.99 -6.83 24.24
N ALA A 175 9.18 -7.31 24.55
CA ALA A 175 9.44 -8.74 24.49
C ALA A 175 8.91 -9.44 25.75
N ARG A 176 8.33 -10.65 25.59
CA ARG A 176 7.66 -11.37 26.70
C ARG A 176 8.57 -12.24 27.55
N ALA A 177 9.53 -12.92 26.92
CA ALA A 177 10.36 -13.93 27.58
C ALA A 177 11.87 -13.78 27.32
N SER A 178 12.25 -13.15 26.20
CA SER A 178 13.63 -12.91 25.78
C SER A 178 13.82 -11.46 25.40
N LYS A 179 15.05 -10.95 25.31
CA LYS A 179 15.31 -9.63 24.73
C LYS A 179 15.23 -9.69 23.19
N PHE A 180 14.98 -8.54 22.56
CA PHE A 180 15.14 -8.38 21.12
C PHE A 180 16.61 -8.23 20.76
N SER A 181 17.04 -8.90 19.70
CA SER A 181 18.31 -8.62 19.03
C SER A 181 18.22 -7.34 18.19
N LEU A 182 19.35 -6.78 17.75
CA LEU A 182 19.36 -5.64 16.81
C LEU A 182 18.69 -5.98 15.46
N ALA A 183 18.83 -7.23 15.01
CA ALA A 183 18.13 -7.72 13.83
C ALA A 183 16.60 -7.68 14.01
N ASP A 184 16.10 -7.99 15.21
CA ASP A 184 14.67 -7.88 15.54
C ASP A 184 14.20 -6.43 15.51
N VAL A 185 15.02 -5.47 15.96
CA VAL A 185 14.68 -4.04 15.87
C VAL A 185 14.37 -3.64 14.43
N LYS A 186 15.23 -4.01 13.50
CA LYS A 186 15.01 -3.76 12.07
C LYS A 186 13.80 -4.52 11.54
N ALA A 187 13.72 -5.82 11.83
CA ALA A 187 12.64 -6.67 11.33
C ALA A 187 11.27 -6.16 11.79
N LYS A 188 11.06 -5.94 13.09
CA LYS A 188 9.76 -5.53 13.65
C LYS A 188 9.30 -4.17 13.17
N THR A 189 10.21 -3.20 13.12
CA THR A 189 9.87 -1.86 12.65
C THR A 189 9.53 -1.86 11.15
N HIS A 190 10.19 -2.68 10.33
CA HIS A 190 9.85 -2.85 8.92
C HIS A 190 8.58 -3.70 8.69
N GLU A 191 8.34 -4.74 9.48
CA GLU A 191 7.12 -5.57 9.40
C GLU A 191 5.88 -4.71 9.69
N LEU A 192 5.90 -3.89 10.74
CA LEU A 192 4.81 -2.98 11.03
C LEU A 192 4.70 -1.86 9.98
N SER A 193 5.82 -1.35 9.46
CA SER A 193 5.82 -0.45 8.30
C SER A 193 5.11 -1.08 7.10
N CYS A 194 5.39 -2.36 6.81
CA CYS A 194 4.79 -3.11 5.72
C CYS A 194 3.28 -3.24 5.92
N LEU A 195 2.83 -3.72 7.08
CA LEU A 195 1.41 -3.87 7.41
C LEU A 195 0.67 -2.55 7.27
N LEU A 196 1.18 -1.48 7.91
CA LEU A 196 0.57 -0.15 7.84
C LEU A 196 0.56 0.38 6.40
N SER A 197 1.63 0.19 5.63
CA SER A 197 1.68 0.69 4.25
C SER A 197 0.60 0.04 3.37
N ILE A 198 0.39 -1.26 3.52
CA ILE A 198 -0.66 -2.00 2.79
C ILE A 198 -2.04 -1.52 3.21
N LEU A 199 -2.31 -1.44 4.52
CA LEU A 199 -3.60 -0.96 5.05
C LEU A 199 -3.94 0.45 4.55
N LEU A 200 -2.96 1.34 4.55
CA LEU A 200 -3.13 2.74 4.11
C LEU A 200 -3.12 2.90 2.59
N ALA A 201 -2.62 1.91 1.84
CA ALA A 201 -2.15 2.07 0.46
C ALA A 201 -1.23 3.31 0.30
N TYR A 202 -0.41 3.57 1.31
CA TYR A 202 0.49 4.71 1.38
C TYR A 202 1.74 4.35 2.21
N PRO A 203 2.96 4.71 1.77
CA PRO A 203 4.19 4.35 2.49
C PRO A 203 4.27 4.88 3.94
N ALA A 204 4.24 3.98 4.92
CA ALA A 204 4.52 4.30 6.32
C ALA A 204 6.03 4.32 6.57
N THR A 205 6.70 5.46 6.44
CA THR A 205 8.16 5.56 6.58
C THR A 205 8.57 5.74 8.04
N ILE A 206 9.64 5.06 8.47
CA ILE A 206 10.16 5.19 9.84
C ILE A 206 10.77 6.59 10.03
N ILE A 207 10.37 7.31 11.07
CA ILE A 207 10.93 8.61 11.46
C ILE A 207 12.03 8.43 12.51
N SER A 208 11.73 7.65 13.54
CA SER A 208 12.62 7.49 14.68
C SER A 208 12.35 6.16 15.35
N ILE A 209 13.43 5.56 15.85
CA ILE A 209 13.38 4.36 16.68
C ILE A 209 14.14 4.65 17.96
N ILE A 210 13.53 4.31 19.08
CA ILE A 210 14.11 4.37 20.41
C ILE A 210 14.03 2.98 21.00
N VAL A 211 15.17 2.46 21.46
CA VAL A 211 15.24 1.16 22.13
C VAL A 211 15.50 1.36 23.61
N SER A 212 15.00 0.46 24.46
CA SER A 212 15.31 0.48 25.90
C SER A 212 16.13 -0.72 26.35
N GLN A 213 17.00 -0.51 27.34
CA GLN A 213 17.85 -1.53 27.94
C GLN A 213 17.87 -1.34 29.46
N GLY A 214 16.81 -1.81 30.11
CA GLY A 214 16.55 -1.70 31.53
C GLY A 214 15.93 -0.35 31.95
N PRO A 215 15.68 -0.18 33.25
CA PRO A 215 15.01 1.00 33.78
C PRO A 215 15.77 2.29 33.48
N GLY A 216 15.10 3.23 32.80
CA GLY A 216 15.61 4.58 32.56
C GLY A 216 16.71 4.72 31.50
N ARG A 217 17.08 3.65 30.80
CA ARG A 217 18.07 3.70 29.70
C ARG A 217 17.37 3.50 28.36
N SER A 218 17.37 4.56 27.57
CA SER A 218 16.81 4.56 26.22
C SER A 218 17.81 5.16 25.24
N TYR A 219 17.98 4.51 24.09
CA TYR A 219 18.94 4.90 23.06
C TYR A 219 18.23 5.09 21.74
N ARG A 220 18.69 6.04 20.93
CA ARG A 220 18.22 6.17 19.54
C ARG A 220 19.03 5.25 18.66
N ILE A 221 18.35 4.57 17.76
CA ILE A 221 18.99 3.69 16.78
C ILE A 221 18.72 4.21 15.36
N TYR A 222 19.74 4.09 14.51
CA TYR A 222 19.74 4.52 13.13
C TYR A 222 20.18 3.36 12.25
N PHE A 223 19.45 3.14 11.17
CA PHE A 223 19.82 2.27 10.05
C PHE A 223 19.13 2.82 8.80
N PRO A 224 19.59 2.48 7.58
CA PRO A 224 18.94 2.95 6.36
C PRO A 224 17.47 2.52 6.32
N THR A 225 16.60 3.47 6.05
CA THR A 225 15.18 3.23 5.85
C THR A 225 14.77 3.72 4.46
N PHE A 226 13.47 3.81 4.19
CA PHE A 226 12.97 4.34 2.94
C PHE A 226 12.88 5.87 2.99
N GLU A 227 12.93 6.51 1.83
CA GLU A 227 12.63 7.93 1.75
C GLU A 227 11.17 8.20 2.13
N ARG A 228 10.94 9.33 2.79
CA ARG A 228 9.59 9.78 3.09
C ARG A 228 8.99 10.35 1.80
N PRO A 229 7.77 9.93 1.39
CA PRO A 229 7.12 10.55 0.26
C PRO A 229 6.95 12.06 0.50
N GLN A 230 7.25 12.87 -0.52
CA GLN A 230 7.11 14.31 -0.40
C GLN A 230 5.62 14.69 -0.29
N ARG A 231 5.29 15.51 0.72
CA ARG A 231 3.95 16.07 0.92
C ARG A 231 4.08 17.51 1.41
N THR A 232 3.19 18.38 0.94
CA THR A 232 3.03 19.75 1.47
C THR A 232 2.53 19.68 2.91
N LYS A 233 3.21 20.39 3.82
CA LYS A 233 2.89 20.34 5.26
C LYS A 233 1.46 20.80 5.59
N ASP A 234 0.87 21.62 4.74
CA ASP A 234 -0.48 22.19 4.93
C ASP A 234 -1.60 21.32 4.31
N ASP A 235 -1.30 20.12 3.84
CA ASP A 235 -2.27 19.23 3.22
C ASP A 235 -3.11 18.48 4.27
N SER A 236 -4.21 19.10 4.68
CA SER A 236 -5.20 18.52 5.61
C SER A 236 -6.07 17.41 5.01
N SER A 237 -5.89 17.07 3.73
CA SER A 237 -6.70 16.08 3.01
C SER A 237 -6.07 14.67 2.96
N PHE A 238 -4.95 14.45 3.64
CA PHE A 238 -4.21 13.19 3.58
C PHE A 238 -5.02 11.98 4.06
N TRP A 239 -5.81 12.13 5.11
CA TRP A 239 -6.64 11.05 5.64
C TRP A 239 -7.57 10.47 4.57
N VAL A 240 -8.15 11.30 3.68
CA VAL A 240 -9.02 10.81 2.60
C VAL A 240 -8.26 10.03 1.52
N ARG A 241 -6.95 10.25 1.43
CA ARG A 241 -6.06 9.50 0.51
C ARG A 241 -5.62 8.15 1.08
N CYS A 242 -5.82 7.92 2.38
CA CYS A 242 -5.60 6.61 2.99
C CYS A 242 -6.72 5.65 2.57
N PHE A 243 -6.35 4.40 2.28
CA PHE A 243 -7.30 3.37 1.83
C PHE A 243 -8.28 3.00 2.94
N ILE A 244 -7.76 2.58 4.10
CA ILE A 244 -8.57 2.36 5.30
C ILE A 244 -8.52 3.57 6.24
N GLN A 245 -9.63 3.83 6.92
CA GLN A 245 -9.71 4.85 7.97
C GLN A 245 -9.52 4.19 9.35
N GLN A 246 -8.87 4.89 10.29
CA GLN A 246 -8.56 4.33 11.61
C GLN A 246 -9.78 3.73 12.35
N PRO A 247 -10.98 4.36 12.36
CA PRO A 247 -12.13 3.81 13.08
C PRO A 247 -12.60 2.45 12.55
N ALA A 248 -12.29 2.12 11.28
CA ALA A 248 -12.58 0.81 10.72
C ALA A 248 -11.66 -0.30 11.27
N LEU A 249 -10.68 0.03 12.10
CA LEU A 249 -9.74 -0.93 12.71
C LEU A 249 -9.93 -1.09 14.22
N ASP A 250 -10.78 -0.26 14.83
CA ASP A 250 -11.07 -0.32 16.26
C ASP A 250 -11.60 -1.70 16.67
N GLY A 251 -10.93 -2.32 17.64
CA GLY A 251 -11.26 -3.67 18.11
C GLY A 251 -10.81 -4.81 17.20
N ARG A 252 -10.13 -4.53 16.07
CA ARG A 252 -9.66 -5.56 15.13
C ARG A 252 -8.16 -5.82 15.15
N TRP A 253 -7.40 -4.98 15.83
CA TRP A 253 -5.94 -5.05 15.82
C TRP A 253 -5.39 -6.43 16.21
N GLN A 254 -5.93 -7.08 17.25
CA GLN A 254 -5.46 -8.43 17.63
C GLN A 254 -5.62 -9.42 16.47
N SER A 255 -6.83 -9.52 15.91
CA SER A 255 -7.11 -10.41 14.77
C SER A 255 -6.20 -10.11 13.58
N ILE A 256 -6.01 -8.83 13.24
CA ILE A 256 -5.14 -8.42 12.12
C ILE A 256 -3.70 -8.90 12.33
N PHE A 257 -3.17 -8.74 13.55
CA PHE A 257 -1.83 -9.18 13.88
C PHE A 257 -1.71 -10.71 13.88
N ASP A 258 -2.69 -11.43 14.44
CA ASP A 258 -2.70 -12.89 14.42
C ASP A 258 -2.63 -13.43 12.99
N HIS A 259 -3.48 -12.92 12.10
CA HIS A 259 -3.50 -13.31 10.70
C HIS A 259 -2.22 -12.90 9.96
N TYR A 260 -1.76 -11.65 10.15
CA TYR A 260 -0.54 -11.15 9.48
C TYR A 260 0.70 -11.96 9.86
N TYR A 261 0.90 -12.27 11.15
CA TYR A 261 2.06 -13.00 11.62
C TYR A 261 2.01 -14.50 11.27
N GLN A 262 0.82 -15.10 11.12
CA GLN A 262 0.66 -16.48 10.64
C GLN A 262 0.74 -16.62 9.11
N SER A 263 0.63 -15.52 8.37
CA SER A 263 0.62 -15.54 6.91
C SER A 263 1.93 -16.06 6.30
N LYS A 264 1.82 -17.06 5.42
CA LYS A 264 2.93 -17.53 4.57
C LYS A 264 3.38 -16.50 3.53
N TYR A 265 2.57 -15.48 3.25
CA TYR A 265 2.86 -14.43 2.28
C TYR A 265 3.64 -13.26 2.90
N ARG A 266 3.60 -13.13 4.24
CA ARG A 266 4.18 -12.05 5.05
C ARG A 266 5.59 -11.66 4.62
N LYS A 267 6.52 -12.61 4.65
CA LYS A 267 7.97 -12.35 4.50
C LYS A 267 8.41 -12.01 3.07
N VAL A 268 7.61 -12.34 2.06
CA VAL A 268 8.01 -12.18 0.64
C VAL A 268 7.00 -11.30 -0.10
N CYS A 269 5.75 -11.75 -0.22
CA CYS A 269 4.75 -11.06 -1.03
C CYS A 269 4.36 -9.72 -0.42
N TRP A 270 4.05 -9.66 0.87
CA TRP A 270 3.58 -8.42 1.49
C TRP A 270 4.69 -7.40 1.66
N VAL A 271 5.90 -7.84 2.03
CA VAL A 271 7.09 -6.97 2.01
C VAL A 271 7.27 -6.35 0.62
N ARG A 272 7.20 -7.14 -0.46
CA ARG A 272 7.31 -6.62 -1.84
C ARG A 272 6.14 -5.73 -2.23
N LEU A 273 4.90 -6.05 -1.83
CA LEU A 273 3.73 -5.20 -2.09
C LEU A 273 3.91 -3.81 -1.48
N SER A 274 4.28 -3.75 -0.20
CA SER A 274 4.56 -2.48 0.49
C SER A 274 5.77 -1.74 -0.12
N GLY A 275 6.79 -2.46 -0.58
CA GLY A 275 7.93 -1.90 -1.29
C GLY A 275 7.55 -1.29 -2.64
N MET A 276 6.70 -1.96 -3.43
CA MET A 276 6.25 -1.48 -4.74
C MET A 276 5.42 -0.18 -4.65
N GLN A 277 4.77 0.08 -3.52
CA GLN A 277 4.09 1.36 -3.27
C GLN A 277 5.07 2.55 -3.11
N ARG A 278 6.35 2.27 -2.86
CA ARG A 278 7.43 3.27 -2.70
C ARG A 278 8.24 3.48 -3.97
N TYR A 279 7.99 2.69 -4.99
CA TYR A 279 8.77 2.72 -6.22
C TYR A 279 8.37 3.91 -7.10
N GLU A 280 9.31 4.83 -7.32
CA GLU A 280 9.16 6.05 -8.13
C GLU A 280 10.07 6.05 -9.40
N GLY A 281 10.62 4.89 -9.78
CA GLY A 281 11.47 4.78 -10.98
C GLY A 281 10.69 4.60 -12.28
N PHE A 282 11.36 4.10 -13.33
CA PHE A 282 10.77 3.83 -14.64
C PHE A 282 9.54 2.92 -14.56
N TRP A 283 8.47 3.28 -15.30
CA TRP A 283 7.17 2.61 -15.27
C TRP A 283 7.27 1.14 -15.74
N GLU A 284 8.20 0.83 -16.65
CA GLU A 284 8.46 -0.53 -17.17
C GLU A 284 8.81 -1.50 -16.04
N TYR A 285 9.67 -1.05 -15.11
CA TYR A 285 10.06 -1.84 -13.95
C TYR A 285 8.95 -1.92 -12.92
N LYS A 286 8.05 -0.93 -12.88
CA LYS A 286 6.86 -0.98 -12.02
C LYS A 286 5.89 -2.06 -12.50
N ALA A 287 5.62 -2.11 -13.80
CA ALA A 287 4.84 -3.16 -14.44
C ALA A 287 5.49 -4.55 -14.27
N LEU A 288 6.80 -4.66 -14.51
CA LEU A 288 7.58 -5.88 -14.24
C LEU A 288 7.41 -6.32 -12.78
N GLY A 289 7.56 -5.38 -11.83
CA GLY A 289 7.48 -5.63 -10.40
C GLY A 289 6.13 -6.17 -9.96
N TYR A 290 5.02 -5.52 -10.35
CA TYR A 290 3.68 -5.97 -9.98
C TYR A 290 3.28 -7.29 -10.63
N VAL A 291 3.62 -7.52 -11.90
CA VAL A 291 3.34 -8.81 -12.55
C VAL A 291 4.18 -9.94 -11.95
N SER A 292 5.44 -9.68 -11.61
CA SER A 292 6.31 -10.66 -10.94
C SER A 292 5.84 -10.95 -9.51
N LEU A 293 5.33 -9.94 -8.81
CA LEU A 293 4.73 -10.09 -7.49
C LEU A 293 3.44 -10.91 -7.54
N LEU A 294 2.56 -10.63 -8.52
CA LEU A 294 1.37 -11.43 -8.79
C LEU A 294 1.74 -12.89 -9.05
N GLU A 295 2.72 -13.15 -9.90
CA GLU A 295 3.22 -14.51 -10.16
C GLU A 295 3.75 -15.18 -8.89
N SER A 296 4.54 -14.48 -8.08
CA SER A 296 5.05 -14.98 -6.81
C SER A 296 3.90 -15.35 -5.85
N TYR A 297 2.89 -14.50 -5.73
CA TYR A 297 1.72 -14.76 -4.90
C TYR A 297 0.95 -16.00 -5.38
N LEU A 298 0.65 -16.07 -6.68
CA LEU A 298 -0.06 -17.19 -7.28
C LEU A 298 0.72 -18.51 -7.18
N ASN A 299 2.06 -18.45 -7.26
CA ASN A 299 2.91 -19.61 -7.05
C ASN A 299 2.81 -20.13 -5.62
N ILE A 300 2.85 -19.25 -4.61
CA ILE A 300 2.69 -19.67 -3.20
C ILE A 300 1.26 -20.15 -2.91
N ARG A 301 0.26 -19.52 -3.52
CA ARG A 301 -1.16 -19.89 -3.35
C ARG A 301 -1.46 -21.27 -3.92
N PHE A 302 -0.95 -21.56 -5.12
CA PHE A 302 -1.24 -22.78 -5.88
C PHE A 302 -0.04 -23.72 -6.06
N ASP A 303 0.93 -23.69 -5.14
CA ASP A 303 2.19 -24.45 -5.23
C ASP A 303 1.96 -25.97 -5.43
N LYS A 304 0.83 -26.48 -4.94
CA LYS A 304 0.46 -27.92 -4.98
C LYS A 304 -0.65 -28.25 -5.98
N VAL A 305 -1.08 -27.31 -6.80
CA VAL A 305 -2.18 -27.53 -7.77
C VAL A 305 -1.58 -27.87 -9.14
N SER A 306 -1.98 -29.02 -9.69
CA SER A 306 -1.60 -29.51 -11.02
C SER A 306 -2.83 -29.95 -11.80
N PHE A 307 -2.78 -29.91 -13.13
CA PHE A 307 -3.86 -30.46 -13.94
C PHE A 307 -4.01 -31.96 -13.67
N SER A 308 -5.25 -32.45 -13.66
CA SER A 308 -5.55 -33.89 -13.58
C SER A 308 -5.07 -34.63 -14.83
N GLU A 309 -5.01 -33.95 -15.97
CA GLU A 309 -4.49 -34.44 -17.24
C GLU A 309 -3.35 -33.57 -17.74
N SER A 310 -2.31 -34.21 -18.30
CA SER A 310 -1.11 -33.53 -18.77
C SER A 310 -1.38 -32.69 -20.02
N LEU A 311 -1.10 -31.38 -19.98
CA LEU A 311 -1.27 -30.53 -21.15
C LEU A 311 -0.17 -30.85 -22.19
N PRO A 312 -0.54 -31.06 -23.47
CA PRO A 312 0.44 -31.29 -24.52
C PRO A 312 1.34 -30.04 -24.71
N PRO A 313 2.60 -30.19 -25.16
CA PRO A 313 3.46 -29.07 -25.52
C PRO A 313 2.80 -28.17 -26.56
N SER A 314 3.25 -26.91 -26.63
CA SER A 314 2.63 -25.95 -27.55
C SER A 314 2.62 -26.47 -29.00
N SER A 315 1.49 -26.31 -29.69
CA SER A 315 1.29 -26.78 -31.07
C SER A 315 2.36 -26.26 -32.04
N ARG A 316 2.86 -25.04 -31.79
CA ARG A 316 3.97 -24.45 -32.55
C ARG A 316 5.30 -25.18 -32.33
N LYS A 317 5.63 -25.56 -31.09
CA LYS A 317 6.83 -26.37 -30.78
C LYS A 317 6.71 -27.78 -31.34
N LEU A 318 5.53 -28.40 -31.23
CA LEU A 318 5.26 -29.71 -31.83
C LEU A 318 5.37 -29.67 -33.37
N ARG A 319 4.84 -28.62 -34.01
CA ARG A 319 4.96 -28.44 -35.46
C ARG A 319 6.41 -28.23 -35.87
N LYS A 320 7.17 -27.42 -35.13
CA LYS A 320 8.59 -27.21 -35.38
C LYS A 320 9.38 -28.51 -35.18
N PHE A 321 9.12 -29.24 -34.10
CA PHE A 321 9.72 -30.56 -33.85
C PHE A 321 9.41 -31.56 -34.97
N ARG A 322 8.16 -31.60 -35.46
CA ARG A 322 7.79 -32.39 -36.65
C ARG A 322 8.60 -32.02 -37.89
N GLN A 323 8.79 -30.72 -38.13
CA GLN A 323 9.57 -30.22 -39.27
C GLN A 323 11.07 -30.56 -39.13
N ASP A 324 11.63 -30.34 -37.95
CA ASP A 324 13.04 -30.64 -37.65
C ASP A 324 13.28 -32.16 -37.75
N LEU A 325 12.37 -32.99 -37.22
CA LEU A 325 12.44 -34.45 -37.31
C LEU A 325 12.38 -34.95 -38.77
N ALA A 326 11.50 -34.36 -39.60
CA ALA A 326 11.40 -34.71 -41.01
C ALA A 326 12.66 -34.31 -41.80
N LYS A 327 13.33 -33.24 -41.39
CA LYS A 327 14.55 -32.74 -42.03
C LYS A 327 15.79 -33.54 -41.64
N GLU A 328 15.98 -33.79 -40.34
CA GLU A 328 17.18 -34.45 -39.81
C GLU A 328 17.13 -35.98 -39.96
N LEU A 329 15.93 -36.57 -40.03
CA LEU A 329 15.72 -38.02 -40.18
C LEU A 329 14.80 -38.33 -41.39
N PRO A 330 15.24 -38.02 -42.63
CA PRO A 330 14.42 -38.11 -43.84
C PRO A 330 14.01 -39.55 -44.23
N THR A 331 14.76 -40.56 -43.76
CA THR A 331 14.55 -41.99 -44.07
C THR A 331 13.51 -42.68 -43.18
N ILE A 332 13.08 -42.07 -42.07
CA ILE A 332 12.05 -42.63 -41.19
C ILE A 332 10.67 -42.54 -41.86
N LEU A 333 9.90 -43.63 -41.81
CA LEU A 333 8.54 -43.68 -42.35
C LEU A 333 7.60 -42.75 -41.57
N SER A 334 6.57 -42.21 -42.24
CA SER A 334 5.65 -41.24 -41.62
C SER A 334 5.00 -41.75 -40.33
N ASN A 335 4.63 -43.03 -40.30
CA ASN A 335 4.01 -43.67 -39.13
C ASN A 335 4.97 -43.78 -37.92
N GLU A 336 6.26 -43.94 -38.15
CA GLU A 336 7.28 -43.97 -37.10
C GLU A 336 7.60 -42.57 -36.59
N ARG A 337 7.60 -41.57 -37.47
CA ARG A 337 7.70 -40.15 -37.08
C ARG A 337 6.54 -39.74 -36.18
N ASP A 338 5.32 -40.16 -36.50
CA ASP A 338 4.15 -39.83 -35.68
C ASP A 338 4.26 -40.45 -34.28
N LYS A 339 4.77 -41.68 -34.15
CA LYS A 339 5.06 -42.32 -32.84
C LYS A 339 6.13 -41.56 -32.04
N ILE A 340 7.19 -41.09 -32.69
CA ILE A 340 8.23 -40.27 -32.04
C ILE A 340 7.65 -38.95 -31.53
N VAL A 341 6.80 -38.31 -32.34
CA VAL A 341 6.12 -37.07 -31.95
C VAL A 341 5.15 -37.32 -30.81
N GLU A 342 4.45 -38.45 -30.78
CA GLU A 342 3.56 -38.84 -29.68
C GLU A 342 4.34 -39.11 -28.38
N LEU A 343 5.48 -39.80 -28.46
CA LEU A 343 6.41 -39.99 -27.34
C LEU A 343 6.96 -38.67 -26.80
N ALA A 344 7.36 -37.77 -27.70
CA ALA A 344 7.83 -36.44 -27.34
C ALA A 344 6.69 -35.61 -26.71
N ASN A 345 5.48 -35.68 -27.27
CA ASN A 345 4.29 -35.03 -26.73
C ASN A 345 4.08 -35.48 -25.28
N LYS A 346 4.05 -36.80 -25.02
CA LYS A 346 3.89 -37.37 -23.68
C LYS A 346 5.03 -37.01 -22.72
N SER A 347 6.28 -37.03 -23.19
CA SER A 347 7.47 -36.79 -22.35
C SER A 347 7.67 -35.32 -21.99
N PHE A 348 7.25 -34.41 -22.86
CA PHE A 348 7.35 -32.96 -22.66
C PHE A 348 6.02 -32.32 -22.26
N SER A 349 4.97 -33.13 -22.02
CA SER A 349 3.70 -32.65 -21.47
C SER A 349 3.95 -31.99 -20.12
N SER A 350 3.24 -30.89 -19.84
CA SER A 350 3.34 -30.19 -18.56
C SER A 350 2.06 -30.34 -17.78
N ASN A 351 2.18 -30.69 -16.50
CA ASN A 351 1.06 -30.69 -15.56
C ASN A 351 1.01 -29.39 -14.73
N LYS A 352 1.95 -28.47 -14.99
CA LYS A 352 2.08 -27.22 -14.23
C LYS A 352 1.27 -26.11 -14.90
N PHE A 353 0.43 -25.46 -14.08
CA PHE A 353 -0.27 -24.24 -14.43
C PHE A 353 0.72 -23.13 -14.78
N ASN A 354 0.51 -22.47 -15.91
CA ASN A 354 1.22 -21.24 -16.25
C ASN A 354 0.59 -20.02 -15.51
N LEU A 355 1.20 -18.83 -15.61
CA LEU A 355 0.70 -17.62 -14.96
C LEU A 355 -0.77 -17.29 -15.31
N GLU A 356 -1.17 -17.42 -16.57
CA GLU A 356 -2.56 -17.16 -16.99
C GLU A 356 -3.51 -18.18 -16.37
N ASP A 357 -3.13 -19.46 -16.35
CA ASP A 357 -3.98 -20.51 -15.79
C ASP A 357 -4.18 -20.29 -14.27
N LYS A 358 -3.11 -19.96 -13.54
CA LYS A 358 -3.17 -19.65 -12.10
C LYS A 358 -3.97 -18.38 -11.82
N TYR A 359 -3.82 -17.36 -12.68
CA TYR A 359 -4.58 -16.12 -12.57
C TYR A 359 -6.08 -16.37 -12.77
N LYS A 360 -6.46 -17.13 -13.81
CA LYS A 360 -7.86 -17.53 -14.05
C LYS A 360 -8.43 -18.33 -12.87
N LEU A 361 -7.63 -19.22 -12.26
CA LEU A 361 -8.06 -19.94 -11.05
C LEU A 361 -8.27 -18.99 -9.87
N ALA A 362 -7.34 -18.06 -9.63
CA ALA A 362 -7.47 -17.06 -8.57
C ALA A 362 -8.72 -16.17 -8.74
N LEU A 363 -9.04 -15.77 -9.98
CA LEU A 363 -10.24 -14.99 -10.26
C LEU A 363 -11.53 -15.77 -9.97
N LYS A 364 -11.57 -17.08 -10.27
CA LYS A 364 -12.71 -17.94 -9.94
C LYS A 364 -12.96 -18.07 -8.43
N GLU A 365 -11.90 -18.02 -7.64
CA GLU A 365 -11.97 -18.05 -6.16
C GLU A 365 -12.13 -16.65 -5.55
N THR A 366 -11.98 -15.60 -6.35
CA THR A 366 -12.15 -14.21 -5.90
C THR A 366 -13.62 -13.86 -5.94
N ASP A 367 -14.05 -13.03 -4.99
CA ASP A 367 -15.41 -12.52 -4.96
C ASP A 367 -15.81 -11.91 -6.32
N ALA A 368 -17.00 -12.27 -6.80
CA ALA A 368 -17.47 -11.90 -8.13
C ALA A 368 -17.65 -10.38 -8.26
N ASP A 369 -18.09 -9.71 -7.20
CA ASP A 369 -18.23 -8.26 -7.20
C ASP A 369 -16.88 -7.59 -7.20
N ILE A 370 -15.89 -8.09 -6.46
CA ILE A 370 -14.52 -7.56 -6.52
C ILE A 370 -13.92 -7.68 -7.92
N THR A 371 -14.13 -8.83 -8.57
CA THR A 371 -13.64 -9.04 -9.94
C THR A 371 -14.26 -8.03 -10.91
N LYS A 372 -15.56 -7.77 -10.80
CA LYS A 372 -16.27 -6.76 -11.60
C LYS A 372 -15.90 -5.33 -11.24
N ILE A 373 -15.69 -5.00 -9.97
CA ILE A 373 -15.27 -3.65 -9.54
C ILE A 373 -13.87 -3.33 -10.07
N ILE A 374 -12.91 -4.24 -9.91
CA ILE A 374 -11.53 -4.01 -10.39
C ILE A 374 -11.48 -4.05 -11.92
N ASN A 375 -12.28 -4.93 -12.53
CA ASN A 375 -12.50 -5.03 -13.98
C ASN A 375 -11.21 -5.15 -14.81
N LEU A 376 -10.25 -6.00 -14.41
CA LEU A 376 -9.04 -6.25 -15.21
C LEU A 376 -9.36 -7.19 -16.38
N SER A 377 -9.41 -6.65 -17.60
CA SER A 377 -9.79 -7.44 -18.78
C SER A 377 -8.71 -8.45 -19.18
N GLU A 378 -9.07 -9.49 -19.94
CA GLU A 378 -8.12 -10.48 -20.44
C GLU A 378 -7.11 -9.84 -21.41
N GLU A 379 -7.53 -8.85 -22.19
CA GLU A 379 -6.68 -8.07 -23.09
C GLU A 379 -5.68 -7.20 -22.32
N GLU A 380 -6.16 -6.49 -21.28
CA GLU A 380 -5.32 -5.69 -20.40
C GLU A 380 -4.25 -6.57 -19.72
N PHE A 381 -4.65 -7.72 -19.17
CA PHE A 381 -3.75 -8.66 -18.53
C PHE A 381 -2.73 -9.26 -19.51
N SER A 382 -3.17 -9.66 -20.70
CA SER A 382 -2.30 -10.19 -21.75
C SER A 382 -1.27 -9.16 -22.21
N LEU A 383 -1.69 -7.89 -22.34
CA LEU A 383 -0.82 -6.79 -22.73
C LEU A 383 0.27 -6.52 -21.69
N ILE A 384 -0.08 -6.35 -20.41
CA ILE A 384 0.91 -6.08 -19.37
C ILE A 384 1.86 -7.27 -19.15
N LYS A 385 1.37 -8.51 -19.27
CA LYS A 385 2.22 -9.71 -19.25
C LYS A 385 3.23 -9.71 -20.39
N LYS A 386 2.82 -9.34 -21.60
CA LYS A 386 3.72 -9.22 -22.76
C LYS A 386 4.80 -8.17 -22.51
N VAL A 387 4.44 -7.00 -21.97
CA VAL A 387 5.39 -5.95 -21.59
C VAL A 387 6.38 -6.47 -20.58
N ARG A 388 5.91 -7.10 -19.50
CA ARG A 388 6.77 -7.70 -18.47
C ARG A 388 7.81 -8.62 -19.08
N ASN A 389 7.39 -9.53 -19.96
CA ASN A 389 8.29 -10.51 -20.56
C ASN A 389 9.39 -9.84 -21.40
N ARG A 390 9.05 -8.81 -22.18
CA ARG A 390 10.02 -8.08 -22.99
C ARG A 390 11.02 -7.30 -22.13
N VAL A 391 10.50 -6.56 -21.14
CA VAL A 391 11.34 -5.79 -20.20
C VAL A 391 12.30 -6.72 -19.44
N ALA A 392 11.83 -7.90 -19.00
CA ALA A 392 12.67 -8.90 -18.33
C ALA A 392 13.80 -9.45 -19.22
N HIS A 393 13.67 -9.38 -20.55
CA HIS A 393 14.70 -9.77 -21.50
C HIS A 393 15.55 -8.60 -22.01
N GLY A 394 15.29 -7.37 -21.53
CA GLY A 394 15.95 -6.16 -22.04
C GLY A 394 15.52 -5.76 -23.45
N ASP A 395 14.44 -6.34 -23.95
CA ASP A 395 13.89 -6.05 -25.28
C ASP A 395 13.05 -4.77 -25.27
N ASP A 396 12.93 -4.11 -26.43
CA ASP A 396 11.95 -3.04 -26.63
C ASP A 396 10.52 -3.55 -26.35
N HIS A 397 9.82 -2.87 -25.44
CA HIS A 397 8.46 -3.22 -25.03
C HIS A 397 7.48 -3.20 -26.22
N GLY A 398 7.77 -2.45 -27.29
CA GLY A 398 7.00 -2.44 -28.54
C GLY A 398 5.55 -2.02 -28.35
N LEU A 399 5.31 -1.09 -27.43
CA LEU A 399 4.00 -0.49 -27.20
C LEU A 399 3.84 0.70 -28.14
N LYS A 400 2.62 0.84 -28.66
CA LYS A 400 2.20 2.09 -29.31
C LYS A 400 1.76 3.10 -28.25
N GLN A 401 1.77 4.39 -28.60
CA GLN A 401 1.50 5.50 -27.68
C GLN A 401 0.15 5.35 -26.95
N GLU A 402 -0.88 4.88 -27.66
CA GLU A 402 -2.23 4.64 -27.14
C GLU A 402 -2.31 3.48 -26.12
N GLN A 403 -1.29 2.62 -26.07
CA GLN A 403 -1.28 1.44 -25.20
C GLN A 403 -0.64 1.71 -23.83
N PHE A 404 0.14 2.79 -23.67
CA PHE A 404 0.77 3.12 -22.39
C PHE A 404 -0.25 3.33 -21.25
N PRO A 405 -1.34 4.11 -21.44
CA PRO A 405 -2.34 4.28 -20.38
C PRO A 405 -3.04 2.97 -20.01
N VAL A 406 -3.18 2.03 -20.95
CA VAL A 406 -3.77 0.71 -20.69
C VAL A 406 -2.88 -0.10 -19.76
N VAL A 407 -1.56 -0.09 -19.99
CA VAL A 407 -0.60 -0.81 -19.15
C VAL A 407 -0.53 -0.23 -17.74
N ILE A 408 -0.48 1.10 -17.59
CA ILE A 408 -0.47 1.77 -16.28
C ILE A 408 -1.74 1.46 -15.47
N ARG A 409 -2.90 1.41 -16.15
CA ARG A 409 -4.18 1.04 -15.54
C ARG A 409 -4.19 -0.42 -15.13
N ALA A 410 -3.74 -1.33 -16.01
CA ALA A 410 -3.64 -2.76 -15.72
C ALA A 410 -2.72 -3.03 -14.53
N GLU A 411 -1.58 -2.33 -14.43
CA GLU A 411 -0.68 -2.36 -13.28
C GLU A 411 -1.42 -1.96 -11.99
N SER A 412 -2.13 -0.85 -12.02
CA SER A 412 -2.88 -0.34 -10.86
C SER A 412 -4.02 -1.28 -10.44
N LYS A 413 -4.69 -1.93 -11.40
CA LYS A 413 -5.69 -2.97 -11.13
C LYS A 413 -5.08 -4.21 -10.49
N ILE A 414 -3.89 -4.65 -10.94
CA ILE A 414 -3.14 -5.75 -10.30
C ILE A 414 -2.74 -5.36 -8.87
N ALA A 415 -2.24 -4.15 -8.66
CA ALA A 415 -1.89 -3.66 -7.32
C ALA A 415 -3.10 -3.61 -6.39
N LEU A 416 -4.27 -3.18 -6.89
CA LEU A 416 -5.51 -3.15 -6.13
C LEU A 416 -6.00 -4.57 -5.78
N LEU A 417 -5.90 -5.52 -6.72
CA LEU A 417 -6.25 -6.92 -6.49
C LEU A 417 -5.33 -7.60 -5.47
N LEU A 418 -4.02 -7.34 -5.52
CA LEU A 418 -3.07 -7.80 -4.50
C LEU A 418 -3.35 -7.18 -3.13
N THR A 419 -3.76 -5.92 -3.09
CA THR A 419 -4.17 -5.23 -1.85
C THR A 419 -5.43 -5.87 -1.28
N TYR A 420 -6.43 -6.19 -2.12
CA TYR A 420 -7.61 -6.93 -1.70
C TYR A 420 -7.26 -8.30 -1.07
N TRP A 421 -6.42 -9.09 -1.74
CA TRP A 421 -6.01 -10.38 -1.18
C TRP A 421 -5.18 -10.25 0.10
N ALA A 422 -4.36 -9.20 0.23
CA ALA A 422 -3.68 -8.90 1.49
C ALA A 422 -4.68 -8.57 2.60
N PHE A 423 -5.75 -7.81 2.31
CA PHE A 423 -6.79 -7.52 3.30
C PHE A 423 -7.49 -8.78 3.80
N LEU A 424 -7.85 -9.70 2.89
CA LEU A 424 -8.41 -11.00 3.28
C LEU A 424 -7.42 -11.80 4.14
N ASP A 425 -6.14 -11.80 3.75
CA ASP A 425 -5.07 -12.48 4.48
C ASP A 425 -4.77 -11.84 5.85
N PHE A 426 -5.21 -10.60 6.08
CA PHE A 426 -5.15 -9.91 7.38
C PHE A 426 -6.43 -10.09 8.19
N GLY A 427 -7.37 -10.92 7.73
CA GLY A 427 -8.63 -11.20 8.44
C GLY A 427 -9.72 -10.15 8.24
N LEU A 428 -9.59 -9.25 7.25
CA LEU A 428 -10.67 -8.33 6.85
C LEU A 428 -11.61 -9.01 5.84
N THR A 429 -12.86 -8.57 5.81
CA THR A 429 -13.89 -9.12 4.92
C THR A 429 -13.96 -8.40 3.57
N THR A 430 -14.56 -9.04 2.56
CA THR A 430 -14.85 -8.39 1.27
C THR A 430 -15.67 -7.11 1.44
N GLN A 431 -16.70 -7.13 2.30
CA GLN A 431 -17.55 -5.96 2.52
C GLN A 431 -16.79 -4.78 3.15
N GLU A 432 -15.87 -5.07 4.07
CA GLU A 432 -14.99 -4.05 4.66
C GLU A 432 -14.06 -3.44 3.62
N PHE A 433 -13.48 -4.26 2.75
CA PHE A 433 -12.67 -3.77 1.64
C PHE A 433 -13.48 -2.88 0.69
N ILE A 434 -14.69 -3.29 0.30
CA ILE A 434 -15.58 -2.50 -0.56
C ILE A 434 -15.94 -1.16 0.11
N THR A 435 -16.25 -1.17 1.41
CA THR A 435 -16.55 0.05 2.17
C THR A 435 -15.36 1.01 2.20
N CYS A 436 -14.13 0.50 2.32
CA CYS A 436 -12.91 1.30 2.23
C CYS A 436 -12.72 1.86 0.81
N LEU A 437 -12.87 1.00 -0.20
CA LEU A 437 -12.73 1.36 -1.60
C LEU A 437 -13.74 2.42 -2.01
N GLU A 438 -14.98 2.39 -1.51
CA GLU A 438 -16.01 3.38 -1.76
C GLU A 438 -15.57 4.78 -1.32
N LYS A 439 -15.05 4.90 -0.09
CA LYS A 439 -14.80 6.18 0.60
C LYS A 439 -13.43 6.78 0.32
N THR A 440 -12.44 5.99 -0.07
CA THR A 440 -11.07 6.48 -0.27
C THR A 440 -10.92 7.27 -1.58
N HIS A 441 -9.99 8.24 -1.56
CA HIS A 441 -9.40 8.92 -2.73
C HIS A 441 -7.93 8.53 -2.93
N SER A 442 -7.53 7.34 -2.46
CA SER A 442 -6.17 6.83 -2.66
C SER A 442 -5.77 6.84 -4.14
N LYS A 443 -4.49 7.13 -4.41
CA LYS A 443 -3.93 7.07 -5.78
C LYS A 443 -4.15 5.70 -6.41
N LEU A 444 -4.11 4.64 -5.60
CA LEU A 444 -4.34 3.26 -6.03
C LEU A 444 -5.72 3.09 -6.67
N LYS A 445 -6.79 3.52 -5.98
CA LYS A 445 -8.17 3.49 -6.52
C LYS A 445 -8.30 4.33 -7.80
N LEU A 446 -7.78 5.57 -7.75
CA LEU A 446 -7.92 6.51 -8.87
C LEU A 446 -7.22 6.01 -10.13
N ALA A 447 -6.01 5.45 -9.99
CA ALA A 447 -5.22 4.93 -11.11
C ALA A 447 -5.76 3.61 -11.67
N ALA A 448 -6.41 2.78 -10.83
CA ALA A 448 -7.03 1.53 -11.27
C ALA A 448 -8.24 1.74 -12.20
N MET A 449 -8.88 2.92 -12.14
CA MET A 449 -10.11 3.24 -12.89
C MET A 449 -11.16 2.12 -12.76
N ILE A 450 -11.53 1.85 -11.50
CA ILE A 450 -12.53 0.82 -11.16
C ILE A 450 -13.87 1.05 -11.87
N ASP A 451 -14.64 -0.02 -12.02
CA ASP A 451 -16.03 0.07 -12.46
C ASP A 451 -16.87 0.73 -11.36
N LYS A 452 -17.05 2.04 -11.50
CA LYS A 452 -17.81 2.86 -10.56
C LYS A 452 -19.29 2.50 -10.56
N VAL A 453 -19.83 2.08 -11.70
CA VAL A 453 -21.26 1.73 -11.84
C VAL A 453 -21.54 0.46 -11.06
N HIS A 454 -20.73 -0.58 -11.26
CA HIS A 454 -20.88 -1.83 -10.50
C HIS A 454 -20.60 -1.61 -9.01
N MET A 455 -19.58 -0.82 -8.66
CA MET A 455 -19.33 -0.47 -7.25
C MET A 455 -20.55 0.20 -6.61
N ASP A 456 -21.16 1.18 -7.28
CA ASP A 456 -22.32 1.90 -6.75
C ASP A 456 -23.56 1.02 -6.60
N ARG A 457 -23.69 0.03 -7.48
CA ARG A 457 -24.74 -0.99 -7.39
C ARG A 457 -24.57 -1.88 -6.16
N VAL A 458 -23.34 -2.32 -5.88
CA VAL A 458 -23.03 -3.19 -4.75
C VAL A 458 -23.09 -2.45 -3.41
N THR A 459 -22.69 -1.17 -3.37
CA THR A 459 -22.76 -0.35 -2.14
C THR A 459 -24.13 0.29 -1.90
N GLY A 460 -25.01 0.30 -2.91
CA GLY A 460 -26.30 1.00 -2.84
C GLY A 460 -26.14 2.52 -2.72
N SER A 461 -25.04 3.07 -3.22
CA SER A 461 -24.70 4.51 -3.12
C SER A 461 -25.32 5.36 -4.24
N ALA A 462 -25.96 4.72 -5.22
CA ALA A 462 -26.68 5.39 -6.30
C ALA A 462 -27.99 4.66 -6.64
N ASP A 463 -28.95 5.42 -7.16
CA ASP A 463 -30.18 4.87 -7.72
C ASP A 463 -29.98 4.45 -9.19
N PHE A 464 -30.69 3.41 -9.62
CA PHE A 464 -30.65 2.90 -10.99
C PHE A 464 -32.04 2.94 -11.61
N PHE A 465 -32.13 3.52 -12.80
CA PHE A 465 -33.37 3.75 -13.53
C PHE A 465 -33.26 3.08 -14.90
N SER A 466 -34.00 1.98 -15.07
CA SER A 466 -34.07 1.29 -16.36
C SER A 466 -34.91 2.12 -17.34
N VAL A 467 -34.34 2.40 -18.51
CA VAL A 467 -34.98 3.16 -19.59
C VAL A 467 -34.75 2.45 -20.92
N THR A 468 -35.57 2.76 -21.92
CA THR A 468 -35.33 2.36 -23.31
C THR A 468 -34.09 3.06 -23.87
N ILE A 469 -33.52 2.54 -24.96
CA ILE A 469 -32.37 3.16 -25.59
C ILE A 469 -32.74 4.53 -26.18
N GLU A 470 -33.96 4.69 -26.69
CA GLU A 470 -34.48 5.95 -27.20
C GLU A 470 -34.57 7.02 -26.10
N GLU A 471 -35.12 6.66 -24.94
CA GLU A 471 -35.18 7.53 -23.76
C GLU A 471 -33.79 7.87 -23.24
N LEU A 472 -32.88 6.90 -23.18
CA LEU A 472 -31.50 7.14 -22.73
C LEU A 472 -30.81 8.17 -23.63
N GLN A 473 -30.98 8.10 -24.95
CA GLN A 473 -30.41 9.09 -25.87
C GLN A 473 -31.04 10.48 -25.68
N LEU A 474 -32.35 10.56 -25.45
CA LEU A 474 -33.02 11.83 -25.13
C LEU A 474 -32.48 12.44 -23.82
N LEU A 475 -32.31 11.63 -22.78
CA LEU A 475 -31.77 12.06 -21.48
C LEU A 475 -30.31 12.50 -21.59
N LYS A 476 -29.48 11.78 -22.36
CA LYS A 476 -28.10 12.18 -22.65
C LYS A 476 -28.01 13.53 -23.39
N GLY A 477 -28.99 13.82 -24.23
CA GLY A 477 -29.11 15.10 -24.95
C GLY A 477 -29.63 16.27 -24.11
N ALA A 478 -30.26 16.00 -22.96
CA ALA A 478 -30.90 17.01 -22.12
C ALA A 478 -29.88 17.93 -21.42
N LYS A 479 -29.87 19.21 -21.83
CA LYS A 479 -28.96 20.21 -21.23
C LYS A 479 -29.32 20.46 -19.77
N GLY A 480 -28.37 20.19 -18.89
CA GLY A 480 -28.49 20.52 -17.48
C GLY A 480 -29.17 19.46 -16.62
N LEU A 481 -29.47 18.26 -17.16
CA LEU A 481 -29.91 17.10 -16.38
C LEU A 481 -28.78 16.51 -15.53
N ARG A 482 -27.55 16.50 -16.04
CA ARG A 482 -26.40 15.82 -15.41
C ARG A 482 -26.16 16.22 -13.96
N VAL A 483 -26.41 17.48 -13.61
CA VAL A 483 -26.27 18.02 -12.26
C VAL A 483 -27.46 18.94 -11.98
N HIS A 484 -28.17 18.69 -10.88
CA HIS A 484 -29.35 19.46 -10.49
C HIS A 484 -30.51 19.39 -11.50
N GLY A 485 -30.61 18.30 -12.24
CA GLY A 485 -31.77 18.02 -13.10
C GLY A 485 -32.99 17.59 -12.32
N CYS A 486 -34.16 17.75 -12.91
CA CYS A 486 -35.42 17.23 -12.40
C CYS A 486 -36.10 16.37 -13.48
N CYS A 487 -36.64 15.24 -13.08
CA CYS A 487 -37.43 14.37 -13.95
C CYS A 487 -38.82 14.12 -13.35
N ILE A 488 -39.77 13.79 -14.22
CA ILE A 488 -41.12 13.36 -13.86
C ILE A 488 -41.19 11.84 -14.06
N GLU A 489 -41.69 11.13 -13.06
CA GLU A 489 -41.98 9.70 -13.10
C GLU A 489 -43.50 9.53 -13.23
N ASP A 490 -43.95 8.91 -14.32
CA ASP A 490 -45.37 8.65 -14.53
C ASP A 490 -45.89 7.44 -13.71
N ASP A 491 -47.20 7.18 -13.77
CA ASP A 491 -47.83 6.05 -13.07
C ASP A 491 -47.34 4.67 -13.53
N LEU A 492 -46.69 4.60 -14.71
CA LEU A 492 -46.10 3.39 -15.27
C LEU A 492 -44.61 3.26 -14.89
N GLY A 493 -44.04 4.24 -14.20
CA GLY A 493 -42.64 4.30 -13.79
C GLY A 493 -41.69 4.84 -14.88
N ASN A 494 -42.21 5.36 -16.00
CA ASN A 494 -41.36 5.95 -17.04
C ASN A 494 -40.86 7.32 -16.58
N ILE A 495 -39.60 7.59 -16.84
CA ILE A 495 -38.93 8.81 -16.37
C ILE A 495 -38.64 9.74 -17.55
N THR A 496 -39.14 10.96 -17.45
CA THR A 496 -38.95 12.01 -18.47
C THR A 496 -38.31 13.25 -17.86
N PHE A 497 -37.39 13.88 -18.59
CA PHE A 497 -36.75 15.11 -18.15
C PHE A 497 -37.73 16.29 -18.16
N SER A 498 -37.73 17.11 -17.09
CA SER A 498 -38.54 18.33 -17.00
C SER A 498 -37.64 19.57 -16.97
N GLU A 499 -37.69 20.36 -18.04
CA GLU A 499 -37.01 21.65 -18.10
C GLU A 499 -37.58 22.65 -17.08
N GLU A 500 -38.89 22.63 -16.89
CA GLU A 500 -39.60 23.53 -15.96
C GLU A 500 -39.14 23.32 -14.52
N TYR A 501 -39.24 22.10 -14.01
CA TYR A 501 -38.80 21.80 -12.64
C TYR A 501 -37.28 21.97 -12.48
N THR A 502 -36.51 21.63 -13.51
CA THR A 502 -35.05 21.86 -13.48
C THR A 502 -34.73 23.35 -13.33
N LYS A 503 -35.47 24.22 -14.03
CA LYS A 503 -35.32 25.67 -13.89
C LYS A 503 -35.71 26.13 -12.48
N MET A 504 -36.86 25.72 -11.97
CA MET A 504 -37.31 26.05 -10.60
C MET A 504 -36.26 25.66 -9.56
N TYR A 505 -35.69 24.45 -9.67
CA TYR A 505 -34.69 23.99 -8.72
C TYR A 505 -33.39 24.78 -8.81
N LYS A 506 -32.93 25.09 -10.03
CA LYS A 506 -31.72 25.92 -10.22
C LYS A 506 -31.93 27.33 -9.70
N ASP A 507 -33.08 27.94 -9.95
CA ASP A 507 -33.41 29.27 -9.45
C ASP A 507 -33.39 29.27 -7.90
N TRP A 508 -33.95 28.23 -7.27
CA TRP A 508 -33.88 28.06 -5.81
C TRP A 508 -32.45 27.85 -5.26
N ILE A 509 -31.63 27.02 -5.93
CA ILE A 509 -30.24 26.80 -5.51
C ILE A 509 -29.45 28.13 -5.50
N HIS A 510 -29.68 28.98 -6.50
CA HIS A 510 -28.95 30.23 -6.69
C HIS A 510 -29.61 31.43 -6.01
N ASP A 511 -30.73 31.25 -5.32
CA ASP A 511 -31.39 32.32 -4.56
C ASP A 511 -30.53 32.74 -3.35
N PRO A 512 -30.01 33.98 -3.33
CA PRO A 512 -29.19 34.48 -2.22
C PRO A 512 -30.02 34.80 -0.96
N THR A 513 -31.34 34.86 -1.08
CA THR A 513 -32.25 35.23 0.03
C THR A 513 -32.73 34.03 0.84
N LYS A 514 -32.36 32.80 0.43
CA LYS A 514 -32.78 31.58 1.12
C LYS A 514 -32.22 31.52 2.54
N THR A 515 -33.10 31.23 3.49
CA THR A 515 -32.77 31.13 4.93
C THR A 515 -32.27 29.75 5.34
N SER A 516 -32.33 28.75 4.44
CA SER A 516 -31.95 27.38 4.71
C SER A 516 -31.50 26.65 3.43
N ASN A 517 -30.51 25.77 3.57
CA ASN A 517 -30.06 24.85 2.52
C ASN A 517 -30.81 23.49 2.55
N ILE A 518 -31.89 23.38 3.32
CA ILE A 518 -32.68 22.14 3.37
C ILE A 518 -33.46 22.02 2.06
N HIS A 519 -33.26 20.90 1.37
CA HIS A 519 -33.91 20.54 0.12
C HIS A 519 -35.36 20.08 0.38
N ASP A 520 -36.30 21.03 0.48
CA ASP A 520 -37.72 20.76 0.76
C ASP A 520 -38.57 20.91 -0.53
N PRO A 521 -39.16 19.82 -1.08
CA PRO A 521 -39.86 19.87 -2.35
C PRO A 521 -41.14 20.72 -2.32
N GLU A 522 -41.79 20.89 -1.16
CA GLU A 522 -42.96 21.76 -1.03
C GLU A 522 -42.58 23.24 -1.22
N ARG A 523 -41.38 23.62 -0.77
CA ARG A 523 -40.86 24.99 -0.94
C ARG A 523 -40.28 25.23 -2.32
N ILE A 524 -39.65 24.21 -2.90
CA ILE A 524 -38.97 24.32 -4.20
C ILE A 524 -39.96 24.24 -5.35
N PHE A 525 -40.87 23.26 -5.31
CA PHE A 525 -41.75 22.93 -6.43
C PHE A 525 -43.25 23.11 -6.13
N GLY A 526 -43.62 23.34 -4.87
CA GLY A 526 -45.04 23.34 -4.48
C GLY A 526 -45.68 21.95 -4.46
N VAL A 527 -44.88 20.88 -4.48
CA VAL A 527 -45.36 19.48 -4.46
C VAL A 527 -45.16 18.86 -3.09
N SER A 528 -46.11 18.01 -2.67
CA SER A 528 -46.04 17.34 -1.38
C SER A 528 -44.82 16.42 -1.27
N LYS A 529 -44.28 16.25 -0.06
CA LYS A 529 -43.05 15.45 0.18
C LYS A 529 -43.13 14.00 -0.27
N ASN A 530 -44.32 13.42 -0.34
CA ASN A 530 -44.55 12.05 -0.84
C ASN A 530 -44.55 11.95 -2.38
N ARG A 531 -44.60 13.08 -3.10
CA ARG A 531 -44.60 13.16 -4.57
C ARG A 531 -43.24 13.59 -5.13
N ALA A 532 -42.23 13.78 -4.31
CA ALA A 532 -40.91 14.14 -4.77
C ALA A 532 -39.81 13.43 -3.97
N ARG A 533 -38.84 12.87 -4.68
CA ARG A 533 -37.69 12.17 -4.08
C ARG A 533 -36.39 12.80 -4.57
N PHE A 534 -35.52 13.12 -3.62
CA PHE A 534 -34.18 13.61 -3.92
C PHE A 534 -33.22 12.44 -4.14
N VAL A 535 -32.47 12.49 -5.23
CA VAL A 535 -31.51 11.47 -5.67
C VAL A 535 -30.13 12.12 -5.72
N ASN A 536 -29.30 11.87 -4.70
CA ASN A 536 -27.96 12.46 -4.63
C ASN A 536 -27.07 11.99 -5.81
N GLN A 537 -27.18 10.72 -6.18
CA GLN A 537 -26.54 10.15 -7.34
C GLN A 537 -27.43 9.09 -7.97
N GLY A 538 -27.50 9.04 -9.29
CA GLY A 538 -28.20 7.99 -10.01
C GLY A 538 -27.65 7.70 -11.41
N TYR A 539 -28.18 6.66 -12.02
CA TYR A 539 -27.87 6.20 -13.36
C TYR A 539 -29.15 5.91 -14.13
N PHE A 540 -29.31 6.52 -15.29
CA PHE A 540 -30.26 6.04 -16.29
C PHE A 540 -29.54 4.99 -17.14
N GLU A 541 -30.10 3.80 -17.30
CA GLU A 541 -29.41 2.68 -17.96
C GLU A 541 -30.28 1.88 -18.91
N CYS A 542 -29.63 1.40 -19.97
CA CYS A 542 -30.15 0.43 -20.92
C CYS A 542 -29.01 -0.55 -21.25
N GLU A 543 -29.13 -1.80 -20.79
CA GLU A 543 -28.07 -2.81 -20.88
C GLU A 543 -26.73 -2.32 -20.28
N GLU A 544 -25.67 -2.23 -21.07
CA GLU A 544 -24.34 -1.74 -20.64
C GLU A 544 -24.21 -0.22 -20.74
N ASP A 545 -25.10 0.45 -21.48
CA ASP A 545 -25.03 1.89 -21.67
C ASP A 545 -25.73 2.63 -20.53
N ASN A 546 -25.09 3.68 -20.02
CA ASN A 546 -25.59 4.42 -18.88
C ASN A 546 -25.31 5.92 -18.96
N PHE A 547 -26.12 6.69 -18.23
CA PHE A 547 -25.98 8.12 -18.07
C PHE A 547 -26.07 8.50 -16.59
N ARG A 548 -24.91 8.88 -16.04
CA ARG A 548 -24.77 9.28 -14.64
C ARG A 548 -25.32 10.70 -14.40
N VAL A 549 -26.09 10.84 -13.32
CA VAL A 549 -26.68 12.10 -12.86
C VAL A 549 -26.39 12.35 -11.37
N HIS A 550 -26.39 13.63 -10.98
CA HIS A 550 -26.06 14.08 -9.63
C HIS A 550 -27.07 15.09 -9.10
N CYS A 551 -27.41 14.96 -7.81
CA CYS A 551 -28.28 15.87 -7.06
C CYS A 551 -29.59 16.17 -7.80
N MET A 552 -30.30 15.13 -8.23
CA MET A 552 -31.51 15.18 -9.05
C MET A 552 -32.78 15.08 -8.19
N TRP A 553 -33.89 15.61 -8.71
CA TRP A 553 -35.23 15.31 -8.19
C TRP A 553 -36.03 14.42 -9.14
N ILE A 554 -36.76 13.45 -8.58
CA ILE A 554 -37.80 12.69 -9.27
C ILE A 554 -39.14 13.13 -8.70
N ILE A 555 -40.05 13.60 -9.55
CA ILE A 555 -41.37 14.13 -9.19
C ILE A 555 -42.45 13.21 -9.78
N LYS A 556 -43.45 12.83 -8.97
CA LYS A 556 -44.58 11.96 -9.35
C LYS A 556 -45.86 12.76 -9.53
#